data_AF-A0AA47I852-F1
#
_entry.id   AF-A0AA47I852-F1
#
_cell.length_a   1.000
_cell.length_b   1.000
_cell.length_c   1.000
_cell.angle_alpha   90.00
_cell.angle_beta   90.00
_cell.angle_gamma   90.00
#
_symmetry.space_group_name_H-M   'P 1'
#
loop_
_entity.id
_entity.type
_entity.pdbx_description
1 polymer ?
#
loop_
_entity_poly.entity_id
_entity_poly.type
_entity_poly.pdbx_seq_one_letter_code
_entity_poly.pdbx_strand_id
1 'polypeptide(L)'
;MQFYEFGKEGNLTALLIHGTASSWQGEFAEVIDGLAEDYRIICVGFDGHDKNDHNTFRHINDQILGIEKYIKEHYNGHLYGVYGTCRRLQNYLRRF
;
A
#
# COMPACT_ATOMS: atom_id res chain seq x y z
N MET A 1 9.99 -1.56 5.03
CA MET A 1 8.72 -1.26 4.37
C MET A 1 7.91 -0.45 5.34
N GLN A 2 7.19 0.54 4.85
CA GLN A 2 6.37 1.43 5.66
C GLN A 2 4.95 1.49 5.13
N PHE A 3 3.99 1.72 6.02
CA PHE A 3 2.58 1.91 5.69
C PHE A 3 2.15 3.31 6.11
N TYR A 4 1.54 4.03 5.19
CA TYR A 4 1.07 5.38 5.39
C TYR A 4 -0.45 5.38 5.27
N GLU A 5 -1.13 5.84 6.32
CA GLU A 5 -2.58 5.78 6.42
C GLU A 5 -3.17 7.19 6.39
N PHE A 6 -4.22 7.35 5.58
CA PHE A 6 -4.92 8.61 5.39
C PHE A 6 -6.44 8.38 5.47
N GLY A 7 -7.17 9.44 5.80
CA GLY A 7 -8.62 9.39 5.96
C GLY A 7 -9.07 8.90 7.34
N LYS A 8 -10.39 8.79 7.51
CA LYS A 8 -11.00 8.48 8.82
C LYS A 8 -11.09 6.99 9.08
N GLU A 9 -10.94 6.62 10.34
CA GLU A 9 -11.24 5.27 10.81
C GLU A 9 -12.74 4.96 10.65
N GLY A 10 -13.07 3.76 10.19
CA GLY A 10 -14.45 3.34 9.87
C GLY A 10 -14.88 3.54 8.42
N ASN A 11 -14.14 4.32 7.61
CA ASN A 11 -14.37 4.39 6.16
C ASN A 11 -13.91 3.10 5.46
N LEU A 12 -14.39 2.90 4.23
CA LEU A 12 -13.97 1.77 3.38
C LEU A 12 -12.47 1.85 3.09
N THR A 13 -11.74 0.77 3.39
CA THR A 13 -10.28 0.76 3.30
C THR A 13 -9.80 0.35 1.91
N ALA A 14 -9.00 1.21 1.27
CA ALA A 14 -8.36 0.91 -0.01
C ALA A 14 -6.83 0.96 0.10
N LEU A 15 -6.16 0.04 -0.59
CA LEU A 15 -4.70 -0.07 -0.63
C LEU A 15 -4.14 0.43 -1.96
N LEU A 16 -3.14 1.32 -1.91
CA LEU A 16 -2.41 1.85 -3.05
C LEU A 16 -0.97 1.33 -3.08
N ILE A 17 -0.57 0.76 -4.23
CA ILE A 17 0.71 0.08 -4.42
C ILE A 17 1.46 0.68 -5.60
N HIS A 18 2.60 1.31 -5.32
CA HIS A 18 3.44 1.92 -6.35
C HIS A 18 4.26 0.88 -7.14
N GLY A 19 4.88 1.33 -8.22
CA GLY A 19 5.77 0.53 -9.06
C GLY A 19 7.15 0.32 -8.44
N THR A 20 7.88 -0.70 -8.90
CA THR A 20 9.24 -1.04 -8.40
C THR A 20 10.34 -0.04 -8.80
N ALA A 21 10.00 1.07 -9.45
CA ALA A 21 10.95 2.12 -9.85
C ALA A 21 10.49 3.52 -9.40
N SER A 22 9.51 3.57 -8.49
CA SER A 22 8.87 4.79 -8.01
C SER A 22 8.69 4.72 -6.49
N SER A 23 8.06 5.74 -5.91
CA SER A 23 7.61 5.76 -4.51
C SER A 23 6.13 6.08 -4.45
N TRP A 24 5.48 5.77 -3.33
CA TRP A 24 4.08 6.11 -3.12
C TRP A 24 3.83 7.62 -3.19
N GLN A 25 4.77 8.46 -2.72
CA GLN A 25 4.65 9.91 -2.84
C GLN A 25 4.69 10.36 -4.31
N GLY A 26 5.57 9.76 -5.11
CA GLY A 26 5.70 10.14 -6.53
C GLY A 26 4.49 9.75 -7.38
N GLU A 27 3.80 8.66 -7.02
CA GLU A 27 2.62 8.19 -7.78
C GLU A 27 1.29 8.68 -7.24
N PHE A 28 1.14 8.88 -5.92
CA PHE A 28 -0.18 9.05 -5.31
C PHE A 28 -0.35 10.34 -4.48
N ALA A 29 0.71 11.10 -4.20
CA ALA A 29 0.60 12.26 -3.30
C ALA A 29 -0.50 13.26 -3.72
N GLU A 30 -0.67 13.50 -5.03
CA GLU A 30 -1.66 14.47 -5.54
C GLU A 30 -3.12 14.00 -5.41
N VAL A 31 -3.37 12.69 -5.27
CA VAL A 31 -4.73 12.13 -5.24
C VAL A 31 -5.17 11.66 -3.86
N ILE A 32 -4.23 11.47 -2.93
CA ILE A 32 -4.52 10.94 -1.58
C ILE A 32 -5.52 11.82 -0.84
N ASP A 33 -5.35 13.14 -0.88
CA ASP A 33 -6.21 14.06 -0.12
C ASP A 33 -7.68 13.95 -0.55
N GLY A 34 -7.95 13.88 -1.86
CA GLY A 34 -9.31 13.72 -2.38
C GLY A 34 -9.90 12.33 -2.08
N LEU A 35 -9.08 11.27 -2.16
CA LEU A 35 -9.53 9.92 -1.83
C LEU A 35 -9.80 9.74 -0.33
N ALA A 36 -9.02 10.43 0.52
CA ALA A 36 -9.11 10.33 1.97
C ALA A 36 -10.38 11.00 2.56
N GLU A 37 -11.12 11.77 1.76
CA GLU A 37 -12.42 12.32 2.17
C GLU A 37 -13.45 11.19 2.37
N ASP A 38 -13.49 10.22 1.46
CA ASP A 38 -14.49 9.15 1.43
C ASP A 38 -13.96 7.78 1.87
N TYR A 39 -12.65 7.55 1.72
CA TYR A 39 -12.02 6.25 1.95
C TYR A 39 -10.93 6.33 3.01
N ARG A 40 -10.63 5.19 3.63
CA ARG A 40 -9.38 5.03 4.38
C ARG A 40 -8.32 4.52 3.43
N ILE A 41 -7.30 5.33 3.17
CA ILE A 41 -6.26 5.03 2.16
C ILE A 41 -5.01 4.53 2.85
N ILE A 42 -4.51 3.38 2.43
CA ILE A 42 -3.22 2.83 2.84
C ILE A 42 -2.27 2.92 1.65
N CYS A 43 -1.17 3.66 1.78
CA CYS A 43 -0.07 3.66 0.83
C CYS A 43 1.08 2.80 1.37
N VAL A 44 1.62 1.92 0.51
CA VAL A 44 2.78 1.09 0.87
C VAL A 44 4.05 1.73 0.34
N GLY A 45 5.04 2.00 1.20
CA GLY A 45 6.41 2.29 0.79
C GLY A 45 7.25 1.02 0.81
N PHE A 46 7.72 0.56 -0.37
CA PHE A 46 8.61 -0.60 -0.43
C PHE A 46 9.98 -0.31 0.21
N ASP A 47 10.61 -1.37 0.74
CA ASP A 47 11.99 -1.32 1.22
C ASP A 47 12.92 -0.69 0.17
N GLY A 48 13.71 0.32 0.57
CA GLY A 48 14.68 0.99 -0.32
C GLY A 48 14.08 1.94 -1.37
N HIS A 49 12.76 2.14 -1.37
CA HIS A 49 12.05 3.06 -2.27
C HIS A 49 11.45 4.28 -1.55
N ASP A 50 11.38 4.28 -0.21
CA ASP A 50 11.02 5.46 0.57
C ASP A 50 12.29 6.19 1.06
N LYS A 51 12.27 7.52 1.03
CA LYS A 51 13.37 8.36 1.55
C LYS A 51 13.62 8.13 3.05
N ASN A 52 12.61 7.67 3.78
CA ASN A 52 12.66 7.36 5.20
C ASN A 52 12.99 5.88 5.48
N ASP A 53 13.15 5.04 4.46
CA ASP A 53 13.47 3.62 4.61
C ASP A 53 14.94 3.35 4.27
N HIS A 54 15.69 2.86 5.25
CA HIS A 54 17.10 2.48 5.10
C HIS A 54 17.29 1.00 4.74
N ASN A 55 16.21 0.25 4.57
CA ASN A 55 16.28 -1.15 4.14
C ASN A 55 16.62 -1.26 2.66
N THR A 56 17.22 -2.38 2.27
CA THR A 56 17.48 -2.70 0.86
C THR A 56 16.32 -3.49 0.29
N PHE A 57 15.80 -3.09 -0.87
CA PHE A 57 14.85 -3.91 -1.62
C PHE A 57 15.51 -5.25 -1.98
N ARG A 58 15.02 -6.35 -1.41
CA ARG A 58 15.55 -7.70 -1.69
C ARG A 58 14.68 -8.43 -2.70
N HIS A 59 13.47 -8.80 -2.31
CA HIS A 59 12.55 -9.54 -3.16
C HIS A 59 11.13 -9.00 -3.09
N ILE A 60 10.44 -9.02 -4.23
CA ILE A 60 9.03 -8.63 -4.33
C ILE A 60 8.13 -9.49 -3.42
N ASN A 61 8.51 -10.75 -3.19
CA ASN A 61 7.77 -11.67 -2.31
C ASN A 61 7.80 -11.21 -0.85
N ASP A 62 8.91 -10.62 -0.39
CA ASP A 62 9.03 -10.10 0.98
C ASP A 62 8.06 -8.92 1.17
N GLN A 63 7.90 -8.08 0.14
CA GLN A 63 6.92 -6.99 0.16
C GLN A 63 5.49 -7.53 0.18
N ILE A 64 5.19 -8.56 -0.63
CA ILE A 64 3.88 -9.21 -0.64
C ILE A 64 3.52 -9.75 0.76
N LEU A 65 4.44 -10.48 1.39
CA LEU A 65 4.23 -11.06 2.71
C LEU A 65 4.07 -9.99 3.80
N GLY A 66 4.84 -8.90 3.71
CA GLY A 66 4.72 -7.77 4.62
C GLY A 66 3.35 -7.08 4.53
N ILE A 67 2.86 -6.85 3.29
CA ILE A 67 1.52 -6.30 3.04
C ILE A 67 0.43 -7.24 3.56
N GLU A 68 0.51 -8.53 3.24
CA GLU A 68 -0.47 -9.52 3.69
C GLU A 68 -0.55 -9.59 5.21
N LYS A 69 0.60 -9.62 5.88
CA LYS A 69 0.69 -9.62 7.34
C LYS A 69 0.01 -8.37 7.92
N TYR A 70 0.34 -7.19 7.40
CA TYR A 70 -0.22 -5.93 7.87
C TYR A 70 -1.75 -5.89 7.70
N ILE A 71 -2.28 -6.30 6.56
CA ILE A 71 -3.74 -6.33 6.34
C ILE A 71 -4.43 -7.32 7.29
N LYS A 72 -3.82 -8.49 7.55
CA LYS A 72 -4.36 -9.47 8.50
C LYS A 72 -4.39 -8.94 9.93
N GLU A 73 -3.33 -8.27 10.35
CA GLU A 73 -3.17 -7.76 11.73
C GLU A 73 -4.02 -6.51 12.00
N HIS A 74 -4.14 -5.59 11.02
CA HIS A 74 -4.76 -4.28 11.23
C HIS A 74 -6.18 -4.15 10.66
N TYR A 75 -6.52 -4.96 9.64
CA TYR A 75 -7.77 -4.86 8.89
C TYR A 75 -8.54 -6.19 8.84
N ASN A 76 -8.17 -7.13 9.70
CA ASN A 76 -8.77 -8.46 9.81
C ASN A 76 -8.79 -9.21 8.46
N GLY A 77 -7.81 -8.95 7.59
CA GLY A 77 -7.71 -9.56 6.27
C GLY A 77 -8.62 -8.96 5.20
N HIS A 78 -9.35 -7.88 5.49
CA HIS A 78 -10.36 -7.31 4.58
C HIS A 78 -9.97 -5.92 4.07
N LEU A 79 -10.09 -5.74 2.76
CA LEU A 79 -9.99 -4.45 2.09
C LEU A 79 -11.19 -4.25 1.17
N TYR A 80 -11.61 -3.00 0.99
CA TYR A 80 -12.62 -2.65 0.00
C TYR A 80 -12.06 -2.74 -1.43
N GLY A 81 -10.80 -2.33 -1.63
CA GLY A 81 -10.18 -2.37 -2.94
C GLY A 81 -8.66 -2.26 -2.89
N VAL A 82 -8.02 -2.71 -3.96
CA VAL A 82 -6.58 -2.58 -4.17
C VAL A 82 -6.35 -1.96 -5.54
N TYR A 83 -5.61 -0.86 -5.55
CA TYR A 83 -5.09 -0.24 -6.77
C TYR A 83 -3.58 -0.26 -6.76
N GLY A 84 -2.98 -0.41 -7.92
CA GLY A 84 -1.54 -0.22 -8.02
C GLY A 84 -1.07 -0.14 -9.45
N THR A 85 0.24 0.07 -9.59
CA THR A 85 0.94 0.06 -10.88
C THR A 85 1.81 -1.19 -11.02
N CYS A 86 2.13 -1.89 -9.91
CA CYS A 86 2.75 -3.20 -9.95
C CYS A 86 1.73 -4.33 -10.22
N ARG A 87 1.72 -4.86 -11.45
CA ARG A 87 0.79 -5.92 -11.88
C ARG A 87 0.92 -7.22 -11.06
N ARG A 88 2.14 -7.56 -10.61
CA ARG A 88 2.40 -8.81 -9.88
C ARG A 88 1.76 -8.80 -8.49
N LEU A 89 1.86 -7.68 -7.77
CA LEU A 89 1.24 -7.49 -6.46
C LEU A 89 -0.28 -7.40 -6.54
N GLN A 90 -0.82 -6.65 -7.51
CA GLN A 90 -2.27 -6.58 -7.72
C GLN A 90 -2.91 -7.96 -7.95
N ASN A 91 -2.30 -8.79 -8.79
CA ASN A 91 -2.83 -10.12 -9.08
C ASN A 91 -2.77 -11.06 -7.87
N TYR A 92 -1.79 -10.87 -6.97
CA TYR A 92 -1.70 -11.64 -5.74
C TYR A 92 -2.74 -11.18 -4.72
N LEU A 93 -2.86 -9.86 -4.51
CA LEU A 93 -3.73 -9.28 -3.49
C LEU A 93 -5.21 -9.36 -3.83
N ARG A 94 -5.57 -9.47 -5.12
CA ARG A 94 -6.95 -9.79 -5.56
C ARG A 94 -7.46 -11.17 -5.10
N ARG A 95 -6.61 -12.01 -4.52
CA ARG A 95 -7.00 -13.34 -4.02
C ARG A 95 -7.46 -13.34 -2.56
N PHE A 96 -7.34 -12.19 -1.87
CA PHE A 96 -7.89 -11.94 -0.55
C PHE A 96 -9.25 -11.25 -0.69
#